data_AF-A0A2V6M947-F1
#
_entry.id   AF-A0A2V6M947-F1
#
_cell.length_a   1.000
_cell.length_b   1.000
_cell.length_c   1.000
_cell.angle_alpha   90.00
_cell.angle_beta   90.00
_cell.angle_gamma   90.00
#
_symmetry.space_group_name_H-M   'P 1'
#
loop_
_entity.id
_entity.type
_entity.pdbx_description
1 polymer ?
#
loop_
_entity_poly.entity_id
_entity_poly.type
_entity_poly.pdbx_seq_one_letter_code
_entity_poly.pdbx_strand_id
1 'polypeptide(L)'
;MEPGEALGLAAQVAVTLAGFAGIVVVFRPASIHQWSRLDRFRLRLLLNNSVFPLAYSVFGILLLTIKPPPESIWRWCSGVAVVCQVPFAILNFTEVRRLTPAEFKGISRMLFFPLFSIGITTILLQLYNMAV
;
A
#
# COMPACT_ATOMS: atom_id res chain seq x y z
N MET A 1 -17.24 4.05 -17.04
CA MET A 1 -16.29 2.94 -16.83
C MET A 1 -16.91 2.00 -15.83
N GLU A 2 -16.97 0.71 -16.13
CA GLU A 2 -17.58 -0.26 -15.21
C GLU A 2 -16.66 -0.49 -14.00
N PRO A 3 -17.22 -0.71 -12.79
CA PRO A 3 -16.41 -0.88 -11.58
C PRO A 3 -15.44 -2.07 -11.67
N GLY A 4 -15.84 -3.15 -12.35
CA GLY A 4 -14.97 -4.31 -12.60
C GLY A 4 -13.78 -3.98 -13.51
N GLU A 5 -14.00 -3.15 -14.53
CA GLU A 5 -12.94 -2.69 -15.45
C GLU A 5 -11.94 -1.79 -14.72
N ALA A 6 -12.42 -0.93 -13.83
CA ALA A 6 -11.58 -0.09 -12.97
C ALA A 6 -10.71 -0.89 -12.01
N LEU A 7 -11.29 -1.89 -11.36
CA LEU A 7 -10.56 -2.79 -10.46
C LEU A 7 -9.56 -3.65 -11.25
N GLY A 8 -9.92 -4.10 -12.45
CA GLY A 8 -9.02 -4.84 -13.34
C GLY A 8 -7.79 -4.02 -13.73
N LEU A 9 -7.98 -2.77 -14.15
CA LEU A 9 -6.88 -1.86 -14.48
C LEU A 9 -6.00 -1.55 -13.26
N ALA A 10 -6.61 -1.32 -12.10
CA ALA A 10 -5.87 -1.09 -10.86
C ALA A 10 -5.01 -2.31 -10.47
N ALA A 11 -5.56 -3.52 -10.58
CA ALA A 11 -4.83 -4.77 -10.36
C ALA A 11 -3.66 -4.92 -11.34
N GLN A 12 -3.86 -4.61 -12.61
CA GLN A 12 -2.82 -4.70 -13.63
C GLN A 12 -1.66 -3.74 -13.33
N VAL A 13 -1.95 -2.48 -13.03
CA VAL A 13 -0.93 -1.49 -12.64
C VAL A 13 -0.16 -1.96 -11.40
N ALA A 14 -0.88 -2.46 -10.40
CA ALA A 14 -0.30 -2.99 -9.17
C ALA A 14 0.68 -4.15 -9.42
N VAL A 15 0.29 -5.13 -10.26
CA VAL A 15 1.16 -6.25 -10.65
C VAL A 15 2.38 -5.76 -11.43
N THR A 16 2.19 -4.80 -12.35
CA THR A 16 3.29 -4.22 -13.13
C THR A 16 4.32 -3.54 -12.21
N LEU A 17 3.88 -2.74 -11.24
CA LEU A 17 4.76 -2.09 -10.26
C LEU A 17 5.51 -3.11 -9.39
N ALA A 18 4.82 -4.15 -8.92
CA ALA A 18 5.45 -5.24 -8.18
C ALA A 18 6.51 -5.98 -9.02
N GLY A 19 6.22 -6.22 -10.31
CA GLY A 19 7.14 -6.81 -11.26
C GLY A 19 8.42 -5.98 -11.45
N PHE A 20 8.27 -4.67 -11.67
CA PHE A 20 9.43 -3.77 -11.77
C PHE A 20 10.27 -3.73 -10.49
N ALA A 21 9.62 -3.73 -9.32
CA ALA A 21 10.34 -3.83 -8.05
C ALA A 21 11.15 -5.14 -7.94
N GLY A 22 10.59 -6.27 -8.39
CA GLY A 22 11.30 -7.55 -8.45
C GLY A 22 12.51 -7.52 -9.39
N ILE A 23 12.38 -6.90 -10.57
CA ILE A 23 13.48 -6.73 -11.52
C ILE A 23 14.64 -5.96 -10.86
N VAL A 24 14.36 -4.83 -10.21
CA VAL A 24 15.37 -4.00 -9.53
C VAL A 24 16.11 -4.79 -8.44
N VAL A 25 15.43 -5.69 -7.74
CA VAL A 25 16.04 -6.55 -6.72
C VAL A 25 17.03 -7.53 -7.35
N VAL A 26 16.67 -8.16 -8.47
CA VAL A 26 17.53 -9.14 -9.17
C VAL A 26 18.78 -8.50 -9.75
N PHE A 27 18.67 -7.29 -10.29
CA PHE A 27 19.80 -6.59 -10.90
C PHE A 27 20.74 -5.91 -9.89
N ARG A 28 20.41 -5.90 -8.60
CA ARG A 28 21.29 -5.31 -7.59
C ARG A 28 22.32 -6.35 -7.11
N PRO A 29 23.64 -6.09 -7.25
CA PRO A 29 24.68 -7.08 -6.97
C PRO A 29 24.85 -7.45 -5.48
N ALA A 30 24.27 -6.69 -4.57
CA ALA A 30 24.30 -6.98 -3.13
C ALA A 30 23.13 -7.86 -2.72
N SER A 31 23.39 -8.89 -1.90
CA SER A 31 22.31 -9.68 -1.29
C SER A 31 21.41 -8.78 -0.43
N ILE A 32 20.09 -9.05 -0.38
CA ILE A 32 19.13 -8.28 0.41
C ILE A 32 19.59 -8.14 1.88
N HIS A 33 20.30 -9.14 2.41
CA HIS A 33 20.84 -9.14 3.77
C HIS A 33 22.02 -8.18 3.99
N GLN A 34 22.60 -7.62 2.93
CA GLN A 34 23.67 -6.62 2.97
C GLN A 34 23.15 -5.21 2.71
N TRP A 35 21.87 -5.05 2.36
CA TRP A 35 21.30 -3.73 2.08
C TRP A 35 21.18 -2.91 3.36
N SER A 36 21.33 -1.58 3.22
CA SER A 36 21.01 -0.61 4.27
C SER A 36 19.57 -0.82 4.75
N ARG A 37 19.28 -0.46 6.01
CA ARG A 37 17.92 -0.60 6.55
C ARG A 37 16.94 0.26 5.78
N LEU A 38 17.39 1.44 5.33
CA LEU A 38 16.62 2.35 4.48
C LEU A 38 16.23 1.74 3.12
N ASP A 39 17.14 1.06 2.43
CA ASP A 39 16.84 0.45 1.12
C ASP A 39 15.84 -0.70 1.24
N ARG A 40 15.98 -1.53 2.29
CA ARG A 40 15.01 -2.60 2.57
C ARG A 40 13.64 -2.03 2.92
N PHE A 41 13.61 -0.96 3.72
CA PHE A 41 12.38 -0.27 4.06
C PHE A 41 11.68 0.27 2.82
N ARG A 42 12.42 0.88 1.88
CA ARG A 42 11.86 1.36 0.60
C ARG A 42 11.31 0.25 -0.26
N LEU A 43 12.06 -0.84 -0.42
CA LEU A 43 11.58 -1.99 -1.17
C LEU A 43 10.30 -2.55 -0.56
N ARG A 44 10.27 -2.71 0.76
CA ARG A 44 9.07 -3.18 1.49
C ARG A 44 7.90 -2.21 1.31
N LEU A 45 8.14 -0.91 1.35
CA LEU A 45 7.12 0.10 1.14
C LEU A 45 6.58 0.05 -0.29
N LEU A 46 7.44 -0.07 -1.31
CA LEU A 46 7.03 -0.22 -2.71
C LEU A 46 6.23 -1.49 -2.95
N LEU A 47 6.70 -2.62 -2.42
CA LEU A 47 6.02 -3.91 -2.55
C LEU A 47 4.65 -3.87 -1.86
N ASN A 48 4.56 -3.35 -0.64
CA ASN A 48 3.27 -3.24 0.04
C ASN A 48 2.31 -2.28 -0.69
N ASN A 49 2.80 -1.16 -1.22
CA ASN A 49 1.99 -0.25 -2.04
C ASN A 49 1.56 -0.85 -3.39
N SER A 50 2.12 -2.00 -3.79
CA SER A 50 1.69 -2.73 -4.98
C SER A 50 0.77 -3.90 -4.61
N VAL A 51 1.09 -4.66 -3.56
CA VAL A 51 0.31 -5.82 -3.12
C VAL A 51 -1.04 -5.43 -2.52
N PHE A 52 -1.13 -4.33 -1.76
CA PHE A 52 -2.40 -3.90 -1.16
C PHE A 52 -3.44 -3.51 -2.23
N PRO A 53 -3.14 -2.63 -3.21
CA PRO A 53 -4.09 -2.33 -4.28
C PRO A 53 -4.51 -3.57 -5.08
N LEU A 54 -3.60 -4.51 -5.32
CA LEU A 54 -3.94 -5.79 -5.94
C LEU A 54 -4.95 -6.57 -5.10
N ALA A 55 -4.68 -6.75 -3.81
CA ALA A 55 -5.57 -7.45 -2.88
C ALA A 55 -6.96 -6.79 -2.80
N TYR A 56 -7.02 -5.45 -2.72
CA TYR A 56 -8.28 -4.71 -2.72
C TYR A 56 -9.03 -4.86 -4.04
N SER A 57 -8.32 -4.86 -5.17
CA SER A 57 -8.93 -5.03 -6.49
C SER A 57 -9.54 -6.42 -6.65
N VAL A 58 -8.81 -7.47 -6.27
CA VAL A 58 -9.31 -8.86 -6.27
C VAL A 58 -10.50 -9.00 -5.32
N PHE A 59 -10.44 -8.42 -4.13
CA PHE A 59 -11.54 -8.45 -3.17
C PHE A 59 -12.79 -7.74 -3.70
N GLY A 60 -12.62 -6.57 -4.33
CA GLY A 60 -13.71 -5.84 -4.98
C GLY A 60 -14.37 -6.63 -6.11
N ILE A 61 -13.58 -7.29 -6.96
CA ILE A 61 -14.09 -8.15 -8.05
C ILE A 61 -14.88 -9.33 -7.48
N LEU A 62 -14.40 -9.95 -6.40
CA LEU A 62 -15.09 -11.04 -5.72
C LEU A 62 -16.45 -10.59 -5.15
N LEU A 63 -16.50 -9.41 -4.51
CA LEU A 63 -17.76 -8.82 -4.03
C LEU A 63 -18.74 -8.52 -5.19
N LEU A 64 -18.26 -8.01 -6.32
CA LEU A 64 -19.10 -7.77 -7.50
C LEU A 64 -19.74 -9.07 -8.04
N THR A 65 -19.08 -10.21 -7.85
CA THR A 65 -19.61 -11.52 -8.28
C THR A 65 -20.78 -11.99 -7.40
N ILE A 66 -20.73 -11.67 -6.11
CA ILE A 66 -21.75 -12.05 -5.12
C ILE A 66 -23.00 -11.13 -5.23
N LYS A 67 -22.88 -9.98 -5.91
CA LYS A 67 -23.93 -8.95 -6.05
C LYS A 67 -24.64 -8.56 -4.73
N PRO A 68 -23.91 -8.25 -3.64
CA PRO A 68 -24.56 -7.72 -2.45
C PRO A 68 -25.12 -6.30 -2.70
N PRO A 69 -25.98 -5.80 -1.80
CA PRO A 69 -26.48 -4.43 -1.88
C PRO A 69 -25.32 -3.43 -2.02
N PRO A 70 -25.45 -2.38 -2.86
CA PRO A 70 -24.35 -1.47 -3.17
C PRO A 70 -23.78 -0.76 -1.94
N GLU A 71 -24.62 -0.41 -0.96
CA GLU A 71 -24.17 0.14 0.33
C GLU A 71 -23.32 -0.85 1.13
N SER A 72 -23.67 -2.14 1.09
CA SER A 72 -22.89 -3.18 1.77
C SER A 72 -21.53 -3.39 1.11
N ILE A 73 -21.44 -3.35 -0.23
CA ILE A 73 -20.16 -3.40 -0.95
C ILE A 73 -19.23 -2.30 -0.43
N TRP A 74 -19.76 -1.09 -0.28
CA TRP A 74 -18.92 0.03 0.12
C TRP A 74 -18.40 -0.09 1.55
N ARG A 75 -19.26 -0.56 2.47
CA ARG A 75 -18.90 -0.78 3.87
C ARG A 75 -17.91 -1.94 4.03
N TRP A 76 -18.08 -3.03 3.29
CA TRP A 76 -17.14 -4.17 3.30
C TRP A 76 -15.77 -3.79 2.73
N CYS A 77 -15.73 -3.10 1.59
CA CYS A 77 -14.48 -2.62 1.00
C CYS A 77 -13.75 -1.64 1.93
N SER A 78 -14.49 -0.69 2.54
CA SER A 78 -13.90 0.28 3.48
C SER A 78 -13.42 -0.39 4.76
N GLY A 79 -14.18 -1.35 5.30
CA GLY A 79 -13.78 -2.13 6.47
C GLY A 79 -12.50 -2.93 6.25
N VAL A 80 -12.42 -3.66 5.15
CA VAL A 80 -11.19 -4.42 4.80
C VAL A 80 -10.01 -3.47 4.59
N ALA A 81 -10.23 -2.33 3.95
CA ALA A 81 -9.18 -1.35 3.74
C ALA A 81 -8.65 -0.77 5.07
N VAL A 82 -9.53 -0.43 6.03
CA VAL A 82 -9.10 0.06 7.36
C VAL A 82 -8.32 -1.02 8.11
N VAL A 83 -8.83 -2.25 8.14
CA VAL A 83 -8.19 -3.39 8.84
C VAL A 83 -6.79 -3.67 8.30
N CYS A 84 -6.56 -3.48 7.00
CA CYS A 84 -5.24 -3.65 6.39
C CYS A 84 -4.35 -2.39 6.51
N GLN A 85 -4.90 -1.18 6.35
CA GLN A 85 -4.14 0.07 6.33
C GLN A 85 -3.65 0.50 7.71
N VAL A 86 -4.44 0.30 8.77
CA VAL A 86 -4.07 0.69 10.14
C VAL A 86 -2.80 -0.04 10.64
N PRO A 87 -2.73 -1.39 10.63
CA PRO A 87 -1.52 -2.08 11.06
C PRO A 87 -0.35 -1.78 10.12
N PHE A 88 -0.59 -1.62 8.82
CA PHE A 88 0.46 -1.19 7.89
C PHE A 88 1.04 0.19 8.27
N ALA A 89 0.20 1.18 8.56
CA ALA A 89 0.64 2.50 8.99
C ALA A 89 1.46 2.44 10.30
N ILE A 90 0.97 1.68 11.29
CA ILE A 90 1.66 1.50 12.58
C ILE A 90 3.05 0.86 12.40
N LEU A 91 3.13 -0.22 11.63
CA LEU A 91 4.39 -0.92 11.38
C LEU A 91 5.39 -0.03 10.64
N ASN A 92 4.96 0.68 9.59
CA ASN A 92 5.85 1.58 8.85
C ASN A 92 6.30 2.76 9.69
N PHE A 93 5.41 3.35 10.48
CA PHE A 93 5.75 4.46 11.34
C PHE A 93 6.74 4.05 12.43
N THR A 94 6.59 2.84 12.98
CA THR A 94 7.53 2.27 13.93
C THR A 94 8.90 2.05 13.30
N GLU A 95 8.96 1.47 12.09
CA GLU A 95 10.21 1.26 11.37
C GLU A 95 10.90 2.58 10.99
N VAL A 96 10.15 3.59 10.52
CA VAL A 96 10.70 4.93 10.23
C VAL A 96 11.24 5.61 11.49
N ARG A 97 10.59 5.42 12.65
CA ARG A 97 11.10 5.92 13.94
C ARG A 97 12.38 5.20 14.39
N ARG A 98 12.55 3.93 14.01
CA ARG A 98 13.76 3.13 14.30
C ARG A 98 14.93 3.45 13.37
N LEU A 99 14.70 4.11 12.23
CA LEU A 99 15.76 4.57 11.34
C LEU A 99 16.48 5.79 11.95
N THR A 100 17.77 5.61 12.25
CA THR A 100 18.64 6.64 12.84
C THR A 100 18.90 7.80 11.85
N PRO A 101 19.03 9.07 12.29
CA PRO A 101 19.34 10.20 11.42
C PRO A 101 20.59 10.02 10.54
N ALA A 102 21.55 9.21 11.00
CA ALA A 102 22.76 8.86 10.25
C ALA A 102 22.49 8.05 8.97
N GLU A 103 21.40 7.29 8.90
CA GLU A 103 21.02 6.55 7.68
C GLU A 103 20.32 7.43 6.63
N PHE A 104 19.88 8.63 7.00
CA PHE A 104 19.27 9.60 6.10
C PHE A 104 20.30 10.51 5.40
N LYS A 105 21.61 10.19 5.48
CA LYS A 105 22.68 11.01 4.90
C LYS A 105 22.51 11.11 3.38
N GLY A 106 21.89 12.20 2.92
CA GLY A 106 21.60 12.50 1.52
C GLY A 106 20.11 12.58 1.14
N ILE A 107 19.16 12.25 2.02
CA ILE A 107 17.72 12.26 1.70
C ILE A 107 16.93 12.92 2.82
N SER A 108 16.14 13.95 2.48
CA SER A 108 15.38 14.70 3.48
C SER A 108 14.28 13.83 4.08
N ARG A 109 14.19 13.83 5.42
CA ARG A 109 13.08 13.21 6.17
C ARG A 109 11.71 13.76 5.72
N MET A 110 11.72 14.93 5.10
CA MET A 110 10.58 15.65 4.56
C MET A 110 9.83 14.89 3.45
N LEU A 111 10.51 14.02 2.68
CA LEU A 111 9.87 13.20 1.64
C LEU A 111 8.86 12.19 2.20
N PHE A 112 8.99 11.78 3.46
CA PHE A 112 8.08 10.81 4.07
C PHE A 112 6.81 11.44 4.64
N PHE A 113 6.86 12.72 5.04
CA PHE A 113 5.69 13.44 5.57
C PHE A 113 4.47 13.47 4.64
N PRO A 114 4.59 13.81 3.33
CA PRO A 114 3.42 13.82 2.45
C PRO A 114 2.84 12.41 2.28
N LEU A 115 3.69 11.38 2.23
CA LEU A 115 3.24 9.99 2.12
C LEU A 115 2.40 9.56 3.35
N PHE A 116 2.88 9.90 4.56
CA PHE A 116 2.12 9.64 5.79
C PHE A 116 0.82 10.47 5.85
N SER A 117 0.85 11.72 5.40
CA SER A 117 -0.35 12.58 5.36
C SER A 117 -1.42 12.04 4.41
N ILE A 118 -1.03 11.57 3.22
CA ILE A 118 -1.94 10.92 2.28
C ILE A 118 -2.54 9.67 2.92
N GLY A 119 -1.71 8.82 3.54
CA GLY A 119 -2.18 7.59 4.20
C GLY A 119 -3.15 7.85 5.37
N ILE A 120 -2.92 8.90 6.17
CA ILE A 120 -3.85 9.28 7.24
C ILE A 120 -5.18 9.76 6.65
N THR A 121 -5.11 10.59 5.60
CA THR A 121 -6.31 11.11 4.93
C THR A 121 -7.15 9.98 4.33
N THR A 122 -6.52 8.97 3.72
CA THR A 122 -7.25 7.82 3.16
C THR A 122 -7.92 6.98 4.24
N ILE A 123 -7.27 6.78 5.39
CA ILE A 123 -7.87 6.05 6.53
C ILE A 123 -9.07 6.82 7.08
N LEU A 124 -8.96 8.14 7.25
CA LEU A 124 -10.08 8.98 7.71
C LEU A 124 -11.27 8.92 6.74
N LEU A 125 -11.00 8.97 5.44
CA LEU A 125 -12.04 8.87 4.41
C LEU A 125 -12.74 7.49 4.44
N GLN A 126 -11.99 6.41 4.66
CA GLN A 126 -12.55 5.07 4.77
C GLN A 126 -13.39 4.89 6.04
N LEU A 127 -12.97 5.47 7.17
CA LEU A 127 -13.75 5.47 8.40
C LEU A 127 -15.07 6.23 8.21
N TYR A 128 -15.04 7.35 7.49
CA TYR A 128 -16.26 8.08 7.12
C TYR A 128 -17.18 7.21 6.25
N ASN A 129 -16.65 6.57 5.21
CA ASN A 129 -17.43 5.68 4.32
C ASN A 129 -17.94 4.39 5.00
N MET A 130 -17.42 4.03 6.18
CA MET A 130 -17.99 2.94 6.99
C MET A 130 -19.19 3.40 7.83
N ALA A 131 -19.20 4.67 8.22
CA ALA A 131 -20.15 5.26 9.15
C ALA A 131 -21.36 5.91 8.45
N VAL A 132 -21.17 6.42 7.23
CA VAL A 132 -22.20 6.98 6.34
C VAL A 132 -22.58 5.94 5.29
#